data_AF-A0A0L0F2T2-F1
#
_entry.id   AF-A0A0L0F2T2-F1
#
_cell.length_a   1.000
_cell.length_b   1.000
_cell.length_c   1.000
_cell.angle_alpha   90.00
_cell.angle_beta   90.00
_cell.angle_gamma   90.00
#
_symmetry.space_group_name_H-M   'P 1'
#
loop_
_entity.id
_entity.type
_entity.pdbx_description
1 polymer ?
#
loop_
_entity_poly.entity_id
_entity_poly.type
_entity_poly.pdbx_seq_one_letter_code
_entity_poly.pdbx_strand_id
1 'polypeptide(L)'
;YLRTVSTCCVGYGLKSVVLGVQAIQCGDATIVVAGGMENMSQTVHCLSLRTGTRLGDGKLVDTMLKDGLTDAFNDCHMGITAENVAERFGVTRSEQ
;
A
#
# COMPACT_ATOMS: atom_id res chain seq x y z
N TYR A 1 -22.84 2.71 -7.62
CA TYR A 1 -21.55 3.06 -8.24
C TYR A 1 -20.45 2.42 -7.40
N LEU A 2 -19.56 1.62 -8.00
CA LEU A 2 -18.57 0.82 -7.28
C LEU A 2 -17.16 1.28 -7.68
N ARG A 3 -16.34 1.68 -6.70
CA ARG A 3 -14.97 2.18 -6.91
C ARG A 3 -14.01 1.48 -5.95
N THR A 4 -12.85 1.11 -6.46
CA THR A 4 -11.73 0.62 -5.65
C THR A 4 -10.82 1.80 -5.33
N VAL A 5 -10.56 2.05 -4.05
CA VAL A 5 -9.64 3.10 -3.58
C VAL A 5 -8.36 2.43 -3.13
N SER A 6 -7.24 2.75 -3.75
CA SER A 6 -5.91 2.29 -3.34
C SER A 6 -5.13 3.45 -2.72
N THR A 7 -4.74 3.30 -1.46
CA THR A 7 -3.87 4.22 -0.72
C THR A 7 -3.15 3.38 0.32
N CYS A 8 -1.81 3.45 0.35
CA CYS A 8 -0.97 2.48 1.04
C CYS A 8 -1.28 2.31 2.56
N CYS A 9 -0.98 1.11 3.07
CA CYS A 9 -1.02 0.66 4.47
C CYS A 9 -2.40 0.61 5.15
N VAL A 10 -2.92 1.75 5.63
CA VAL A 10 -4.21 1.85 6.38
C VAL A 10 -5.10 2.94 5.76
N GLY A 11 -4.55 3.71 4.82
CA GLY A 11 -5.21 4.88 4.25
C GLY A 11 -6.38 4.52 3.34
N TYR A 12 -6.39 3.36 2.69
CA TYR A 12 -7.45 3.00 1.74
C TYR A 12 -8.82 2.81 2.41
N GLY A 13 -8.87 2.17 3.58
CA GLY A 13 -10.12 1.96 4.33
C GLY A 13 -10.66 3.27 4.90
N LEU A 14 -9.80 4.13 5.46
CA LEU A 14 -10.23 5.43 5.96
C LEU A 14 -10.64 6.38 4.83
N LYS A 15 -9.89 6.37 3.73
CA LYS A 15 -10.17 7.22 2.56
C LYS A 15 -11.47 6.82 1.86
N SER A 16 -11.83 5.53 1.84
CA SER A 16 -13.12 5.10 1.30
C SER A 16 -14.29 5.64 2.13
N VAL A 17 -14.15 5.73 3.46
CA VAL A 17 -15.14 6.36 4.35
C VAL A 17 -15.23 7.87 4.09
N VAL A 18 -14.10 8.57 4.01
CA VAL A 18 -14.08 10.02 3.73
C VAL A 18 -14.75 10.32 2.39
N LEU A 19 -14.45 9.55 1.35
CA LEU A 19 -15.08 9.70 0.03
C LEU A 19 -16.56 9.35 0.05
N GLY A 20 -16.98 8.37 0.86
CA GLY A 20 -18.38 8.03 1.04
C GLY A 20 -19.18 9.15 1.69
N VAL A 21 -18.64 9.77 2.76
CA VAL A 21 -19.25 10.94 3.40
C VAL A 21 -19.32 12.12 2.43
N GLN A 22 -18.26 12.38 1.67
CA GLN A 22 -18.23 13.45 0.68
C GLN A 22 -19.30 13.26 -0.40
N ALA A 23 -19.50 12.04 -0.89
CA ALA A 23 -20.54 11.73 -1.88
C ALA A 23 -21.96 11.96 -1.32
N ILE A 24 -22.18 11.67 -0.04
CA ILE A 24 -23.47 11.94 0.63
C ILE A 24 -23.68 13.44 0.80
N GLN A 25 -22.65 14.18 1.22
CA GLN A 25 -22.73 15.64 1.38
C GLN A 25 -22.98 16.38 0.07
N CYS A 26 -22.42 15.90 -1.04
CA CYS A 26 -22.66 16.47 -2.37
C CYS A 26 -24.03 16.10 -2.97
N GLY A 27 -24.80 15.21 -2.32
CA GLY A 27 -26.10 14.75 -2.82
C GLY A 27 -26.01 13.68 -3.92
N ASP A 28 -24.82 13.18 -4.21
CA ASP A 28 -24.57 12.17 -5.25
C ASP A 28 -25.01 10.75 -4.82
N ALA A 29 -25.12 10.50 -3.51
CA ALA A 29 -25.54 9.22 -2.97
C ALA A 29 -26.30 9.35 -1.64
N THR A 30 -27.28 8.47 -1.40
CA THR A 30 -28.08 8.43 -0.16
C THR A 30 -27.61 7.35 0.80
N ILE A 31 -27.07 6.25 0.27
CA ILE A 31 -26.53 5.12 1.04
C ILE A 31 -25.21 4.71 0.40
N VAL A 32 -24.15 4.63 1.21
CA VAL A 32 -22.81 4.23 0.77
C VAL A 32 -22.29 3.17 1.73
N VAL A 33 -21.75 2.08 1.17
CA VAL A 33 -21.00 1.07 1.92
C VAL A 33 -19.52 1.35 1.71
N ALA A 34 -18.83 1.76 2.77
CA ALA A 34 -17.41 2.07 2.76
C ALA A 34 -16.65 1.10 3.67
N GLY A 35 -15.43 0.74 3.27
CA GLY A 35 -14.58 -0.19 3.99
C GLY A 35 -13.27 -0.44 3.24
N GLY A 36 -12.52 -1.42 3.73
CA GLY A 36 -11.29 -1.90 3.10
C GLY A 36 -11.17 -3.41 3.26
N MET A 37 -10.63 -4.07 2.24
CA MET A 37 -10.28 -5.48 2.28
C MET A 37 -8.82 -5.60 1.87
N GLU A 38 -8.08 -6.49 2.53
CA GLU A 38 -6.69 -6.81 2.21
C GLU A 38 -6.50 -8.33 2.30
N ASN A 39 -5.73 -8.90 1.39
CA ASN A 39 -5.32 -10.30 1.48
C ASN A 39 -3.85 -10.44 1.11
N MET A 40 -3.01 -10.40 2.14
CA MET A 40 -1.57 -10.47 1.97
C MET A 40 -1.06 -11.88 1.62
N SER A 41 -1.80 -12.94 1.99
CA SER A 41 -1.36 -14.32 1.71
C SER A 41 -1.54 -14.72 0.25
N GLN A 42 -2.38 -14.02 -0.51
CA GLN A 42 -2.69 -14.32 -1.92
C GLN A 42 -1.95 -13.42 -2.91
N THR A 43 -0.93 -12.67 -2.48
CA THR A 43 -0.17 -11.83 -3.40
C THR A 43 0.67 -12.63 -4.37
N VAL A 44 0.75 -12.11 -5.60
CA VAL A 44 1.41 -12.76 -6.72
C VAL A 44 2.85 -12.29 -6.83
N HIS A 45 3.72 -13.16 -7.33
CA HIS A 45 5.03 -12.71 -7.77
C HIS A 45 4.94 -12.27 -9.23
N CYS A 46 5.53 -11.12 -9.55
CA CYS A 46 5.52 -10.55 -10.89
C CYS A 46 6.89 -10.72 -11.55
N LEU A 47 6.87 -10.98 -12.86
CA LEU A 47 8.07 -11.00 -13.70
C LEU A 47 7.81 -10.15 -14.95
N SER A 48 8.69 -9.21 -15.22
CA SER A 48 8.55 -8.28 -16.35
C SER A 48 8.97 -8.94 -17.66
N LEU A 49 8.04 -9.68 -18.28
CA LEU A 49 8.24 -10.40 -19.54
C LEU A 49 7.67 -9.68 -20.78
N ARG A 50 6.93 -8.58 -20.60
CA ARG A 50 6.17 -7.94 -21.70
C ARG A 50 7.02 -7.49 -22.88
N THR A 51 8.26 -7.08 -22.63
CA THR A 51 9.24 -6.67 -23.66
C THR A 51 10.22 -7.77 -24.04
N GLY A 52 10.10 -8.96 -23.44
CA GLY A 52 10.97 -10.12 -23.65
C GLY A 52 12.36 -9.94 -23.04
N THR A 53 12.79 -10.91 -22.22
CA THR A 53 14.16 -10.95 -21.69
C THR A 53 15.07 -11.61 -22.73
N ARG A 54 15.80 -10.82 -23.52
CA ARG A 54 16.67 -11.35 -24.60
C ARG A 54 17.86 -12.17 -24.08
N LEU A 55 18.44 -11.76 -22.94
CA LEU A 55 19.57 -12.42 -22.28
C LEU A 55 19.68 -11.89 -20.83
N GLY A 56 19.99 -12.75 -19.86
CA GLY A 56 20.18 -12.35 -18.45
C GLY A 56 19.09 -12.84 -17.49
N ASP A 57 19.33 -12.66 -16.20
CA ASP A 57 18.47 -13.18 -15.13
C ASP A 57 17.13 -12.42 -15.03
N GLY A 58 16.03 -13.17 -14.99
CA GLY A 58 14.70 -12.63 -14.71
C GLY A 58 14.46 -12.58 -13.20
N LYS A 59 14.39 -11.38 -12.63
CA LYS A 59 14.06 -11.21 -11.20
C LYS A 59 12.55 -11.42 -10.97
N LEU A 60 12.20 -12.45 -10.21
CA LEU A 60 10.86 -12.56 -9.62
C LEU A 60 10.73 -11.47 -8.56
N VAL A 61 9.82 -10.52 -8.78
CA VAL A 61 9.54 -9.44 -7.84
C VAL A 61 8.31 -9.83 -7.03
N ASP A 62 8.44 -9.86 -5.71
CA ASP A 62 7.29 -9.98 -4.82
C ASP A 62 6.49 -8.66 -4.85
N THR A 63 5.24 -8.73 -5.30
CA THR A 63 4.36 -7.54 -5.35
C THR A 63 3.99 -7.03 -3.97
N MET A 64 3.99 -7.90 -2.95
CA MET A 64 3.77 -7.48 -1.56
C MET A 64 4.82 -6.48 -1.11
N LEU A 65 6.09 -6.82 -1.35
CA LEU A 65 7.20 -5.98 -0.98
C LEU A 65 7.20 -4.72 -1.84
N LYS A 66 7.12 -4.86 -3.17
CA LYS A 66 7.28 -3.72 -4.07
C LYS A 66 6.13 -2.69 -3.98
N ASP A 67 4.88 -3.14 -3.85
CA ASP A 67 3.71 -2.25 -3.88
C ASP A 67 3.25 -1.83 -2.47
N GLY A 68 3.56 -2.62 -1.43
CA GLY A 68 3.04 -2.40 -0.07
C GLY A 68 4.06 -2.01 1.00
N LEU A 69 5.32 -2.47 0.89
CA LEU A 69 6.28 -2.42 2.01
C LEU A 69 7.65 -1.83 1.67
N THR A 70 7.88 -1.46 0.41
CA THR A 70 9.09 -0.77 -0.03
C THR A 70 8.74 0.68 -0.35
N ASP A 71 9.51 1.60 0.22
CA ASP A 71 9.39 3.01 -0.12
C ASP A 71 9.84 3.24 -1.57
N ALA A 72 8.98 3.83 -2.40
CA ALA A 72 9.26 4.06 -3.81
C ALA A 72 10.38 5.09 -4.04
N PHE A 73 10.67 5.94 -3.05
CA PHE A 73 11.66 7.01 -3.17
C PHE A 73 13.05 6.60 -2.69
N ASN A 74 13.14 5.87 -1.58
CA ASN A 74 14.41 5.47 -1.00
C ASN A 74 14.77 3.99 -1.24
N ASP A 75 13.91 3.24 -1.95
CA ASP A 75 14.03 1.79 -2.22
C ASP A 75 14.40 0.99 -0.96
N CYS A 76 13.94 1.46 0.20
CA CYS A 76 14.18 0.87 1.50
C CYS A 76 12.90 0.28 2.07
N HIS A 77 13.04 -0.78 2.86
CA HIS A 77 11.91 -1.42 3.50
C HIS A 77 11.30 -0.47 4.54
N MET A 78 9.98 -0.50 4.72
CA MET A 78 9.30 0.33 5.75
C MET A 78 9.77 0.04 7.19
N GLY A 79 10.54 -1.02 7.43
CA GLY A 79 11.22 -1.24 8.72
C GLY A 79 12.39 -0.29 8.96
N ILE A 80 13.12 0.04 7.89
CA ILE A 80 14.24 1.00 7.94
C ILE A 80 13.71 2.43 8.14
N THR A 81 12.53 2.75 7.58
CA THR A 81 11.89 4.04 7.86
C THR A 81 11.45 4.14 9.33
N ALA A 82 11.00 3.04 9.93
CA ALA A 82 10.72 2.99 11.37
C ALA A 82 11.98 3.18 12.23
N GLU A 83 13.10 2.54 11.87
CA GLU A 83 14.40 2.73 12.56
C GLU A 83 14.89 4.18 12.46
N ASN A 84 14.80 4.79 11.27
CA ASN A 84 15.16 6.20 11.07
C ASN A 84 14.33 7.16 11.94
N VAL A 85 13.06 6.83 12.19
CA VAL A 85 12.20 7.60 13.09
C VAL A 85 12.59 7.34 14.54
N ALA A 86 12.83 6.09 14.93
CA ALA A 86 13.25 5.73 16.29
C ALA A 86 14.56 6.44 16.69
N GLU A 87 15.55 6.49 15.79
CA GLU A 87 16.81 7.21 16.03
C GLU A 87 16.61 8.72 16.20
N ARG A 88 15.74 9.33 15.37
CA ARG A 88 15.48 10.78 15.42
C ARG A 88 14.70 11.21 16.66
N PHE A 89 13.80 10.36 17.15
CA PHE A 89 12.96 10.64 18.32
C PHE A 89 13.48 9.99 19.61
N GLY A 90 14.60 9.28 19.55
CA GLY A 90 15.23 8.64 20.71
C GLY A 90 14.40 7.52 21.33
N VAL A 91 13.55 6.84 20.55
CA VAL A 91 12.73 5.72 21.02
C VAL A 91 13.66 4.54 21.29
N THR A 92 13.67 4.06 22.53
CA THR A 92 14.53 2.95 22.92
C THR A 92 13.95 1.62 22.42
N ARG A 93 14.82 0.62 22.18
CA ARG A 93 14.39 -0.72 21.74
C ARG A 93 13.39 -1.41 22.69
N SER A 94 13.35 -0.98 23.96
CA SER A 94 12.38 -1.41 24.96
C SER A 94 10.97 -0.86 24.75
N GLU A 95 10.83 0.23 24.00
CA GLU A 95 9.55 0.91 23.70
C GLU A 95 9.04 0.63 22.29
N GLN A 96 9.84 -0.06 21.47
CA GLN A 96 9.58 -0.42 20.08
C GLN A 96 8.96 -1.82 19.97
#